data_AF-A0AAV2M1L2-F1
#
_entry.id   AF-A0AAV2M1L2-F1
#
_cell.length_a   1.000
_cell.length_b   1.000
_cell.length_c   1.000
_cell.angle_alpha   90.00
_cell.angle_beta   90.00
_cell.angle_gamma   90.00
#
_symmetry.space_group_name_H-M   'P 1'
#
loop_
_entity.id
_entity.type
_entity.pdbx_description
1 polymer ?
#
loop_
_entity_poly.entity_id
_entity_poly.type
_entity_poly.pdbx_seq_one_letter_code
_entity_poly.pdbx_strand_id
1 'polypeptide(L)'
;MGFTWSWIRKTKIETDARRSLVDDERNCYYLSRRGVNWGRVVGLFAFGGALCVECVDKDMSHLVQRIVGWMTVYLDEHIQDWIDQQGGWDVFADLYGGDAAAMSRRSEESFRQWLFAGVTLVTGVVVGSLLVLAHRRL
;
A
#
# COMPACT_ATOMS: atom_id res chain seq x y z
N MET A 1 -20.65 49.21 32.70
CA MET A 1 -19.72 49.04 31.55
C MET A 1 -19.07 47.65 31.54
N GLY A 2 -19.84 46.55 31.57
CA GLY A 2 -19.29 45.17 31.69
C GLY A 2 -19.61 44.23 30.52
N PHE A 3 -20.52 44.61 29.63
CA PHE A 3 -21.00 43.75 28.54
C PHE A 3 -20.02 43.68 27.35
N THR A 4 -19.23 44.71 27.11
CA THR A 4 -18.31 44.79 25.96
C THR A 4 -17.14 43.81 26.10
N TRP A 5 -16.52 43.73 27.27
CA TRP A 5 -15.37 42.83 27.52
C TRP A 5 -15.74 41.36 27.58
N SER A 6 -16.96 41.04 28.03
CA SER A 6 -17.46 39.66 28.05
C SER A 6 -17.75 39.17 26.63
N TRP A 7 -18.41 40.00 25.83
CA TRP A 7 -18.72 39.68 24.44
C TRP A 7 -17.45 39.58 23.58
N ILE A 8 -16.50 40.50 23.73
CA ILE A 8 -15.20 40.47 23.02
C ILE A 8 -14.36 39.24 23.41
N ARG A 9 -14.35 38.86 24.69
CA ARG A 9 -13.64 37.62 25.10
C ARG A 9 -14.30 36.38 24.52
N LYS A 10 -15.63 36.33 24.51
CA LYS A 10 -16.38 35.19 23.97
C LYS A 10 -16.14 35.03 22.47
N THR A 11 -16.21 36.12 21.71
CA THR A 11 -15.91 36.10 20.27
C THR A 11 -14.45 35.75 20.00
N LYS A 12 -13.50 36.25 20.82
CA LYS A 12 -12.09 35.90 20.68
C LYS A 12 -11.83 34.40 20.94
N ILE A 13 -12.37 33.84 22.02
CA ILE A 13 -12.25 32.40 22.34
C ILE A 13 -12.86 31.54 21.25
N GLU A 14 -14.03 31.92 20.74
CA GLU A 14 -14.71 31.18 19.67
C GLU A 14 -13.93 31.26 18.35
N THR A 15 -13.33 32.40 18.03
CA THR A 15 -12.43 32.51 16.87
C THR A 15 -11.12 31.73 17.03
N ASP A 16 -10.60 31.59 18.26
CA ASP A 16 -9.36 30.85 18.53
C ASP A 16 -9.58 29.33 18.52
N ALA A 17 -10.73 28.88 19.06
CA ALA A 17 -11.16 27.50 18.98
C ALA A 17 -11.43 27.08 17.53
N ARG A 18 -12.09 27.95 16.76
CA ARG A 18 -12.34 27.71 15.33
C ARG A 18 -11.06 27.73 14.50
N ARG A 19 -10.08 28.56 14.86
CA ARG A 19 -8.76 28.58 14.21
C ARG A 19 -7.96 27.32 14.52
N SER A 20 -7.97 26.85 15.77
CA SER A 20 -7.28 25.62 16.20
C SER A 20 -7.83 24.37 15.51
N LEU A 21 -9.15 24.25 15.37
CA LEU A 21 -9.79 23.13 14.65
C LEU A 21 -9.47 23.14 13.15
N VAL A 22 -9.43 24.32 12.54
CA VAL A 22 -9.08 24.46 11.11
C VAL A 22 -7.59 24.25 10.86
N ASP A 23 -6.73 24.49 11.83
CA ASP A 23 -5.30 24.14 11.75
C ASP A 23 -5.07 22.63 11.91
N ASP A 24 -5.84 21.93 12.77
CA ASP A 24 -5.76 20.48 12.92
C ASP A 24 -6.24 19.70 11.68
N GLU A 25 -7.38 20.10 11.10
CA GLU A 25 -7.94 19.49 9.89
C GLU A 25 -7.06 19.74 8.66
N ARG A 26 -6.46 20.93 8.56
CA ARG A 26 -5.49 21.24 7.50
C ARG A 26 -4.17 20.50 7.67
N ASN A 27 -3.70 20.27 8.90
CA ASN A 27 -2.43 19.61 9.15
C ASN A 27 -2.42 18.16 8.61
N CYS A 28 -3.51 17.42 8.78
CA CYS A 28 -3.67 16.07 8.20
C CYS A 28 -3.62 16.08 6.65
N TYR A 29 -4.19 17.12 6.04
CA TYR A 29 -4.18 17.29 4.58
C TYR A 29 -2.79 17.68 4.06
N TYR A 30 -2.01 18.45 4.82
CA TYR A 30 -0.62 18.79 4.50
C TYR A 30 0.35 17.61 4.68
N LEU A 31 0.12 16.75 5.68
CA LEU A 31 0.85 15.50 5.87
C LEU A 31 0.66 14.53 4.70
N SER A 32 -0.58 14.37 4.21
CA SER A 32 -0.90 13.51 3.06
C SER A 32 -0.45 14.08 1.69
N ARG A 33 -0.14 15.38 1.61
CA ARG A 33 0.24 16.07 0.36
C ARG A 33 1.74 16.19 0.12
N ARG A 34 2.61 15.73 1.02
CA ARG A 34 4.04 15.60 0.69
C ARG A 34 4.17 14.51 -0.37
N GLY A 35 4.59 14.90 -1.58
CA GLY A 35 4.45 14.12 -2.83
C GLY A 35 5.18 12.78 -2.92
N VAL A 36 5.77 12.30 -1.83
CA VAL A 36 6.41 10.98 -1.73
C VAL A 36 5.66 10.21 -0.65
N ASN A 37 5.24 9.00 -0.98
CA ASN A 37 4.62 8.06 -0.06
C ASN A 37 5.34 6.72 -0.21
N TRP A 38 5.31 5.89 0.84
CA TRP A 38 5.96 4.58 0.82
C TRP A 38 5.51 3.72 -0.38
N GLY A 39 4.26 3.85 -0.82
CA GLY A 39 3.75 3.18 -2.02
C GLY A 39 4.46 3.56 -3.32
N ARG A 40 4.83 4.83 -3.51
CA ARG A 40 5.58 5.32 -4.68
C ARG A 40 7.03 4.85 -4.65
N VAL A 41 7.65 4.83 -3.46
CA VAL A 41 9.00 4.32 -3.26
C VAL A 41 9.06 2.84 -3.62
N VAL A 42 8.16 2.03 -3.03
CA VAL A 42 8.06 0.58 -3.35
C VAL A 42 7.71 0.35 -4.82
N GLY A 43 6.83 1.15 -5.40
CA GLY A 43 6.47 1.08 -6.82
C GLY A 43 7.65 1.33 -7.77
N LEU A 44 8.51 2.29 -7.44
CA LEU A 44 9.75 2.56 -8.19
C LEU A 44 10.69 1.35 -8.16
N PHE A 45 10.90 0.75 -6.99
CA PHE A 45 11.74 -0.45 -6.85
C PHE A 45 11.15 -1.67 -7.58
N ALA A 46 9.84 -1.90 -7.48
CA ALA A 46 9.17 -3.00 -8.17
C ALA A 46 9.25 -2.85 -9.70
N PHE A 47 9.00 -1.64 -10.21
CA PHE A 47 9.13 -1.32 -11.63
C PHE A 47 10.58 -1.47 -12.11
N GLY A 48 11.53 -0.92 -11.35
CA GLY A 48 12.96 -1.04 -11.61
C GLY A 48 13.42 -2.49 -11.67
N GLY A 49 13.03 -3.29 -10.68
CA GLY A 49 13.34 -4.73 -10.63
C GLY A 49 12.77 -5.48 -11.82
N ALA A 50 11.52 -5.23 -12.19
CA ALA A 50 10.90 -5.84 -13.37
C ALA A 50 11.65 -5.50 -14.67
N LEU A 51 12.06 -4.22 -14.84
CA LEU A 51 12.88 -3.81 -15.98
C LEU A 51 14.25 -4.47 -15.99
N CYS A 52 14.87 -4.66 -14.82
CA CYS A 52 16.16 -5.33 -14.71
C CYS A 52 16.05 -6.80 -15.13
N VAL A 53 15.01 -7.52 -14.68
CA VAL A 53 14.75 -8.92 -15.04
C VAL A 53 14.54 -9.05 -16.55
N GLU A 54 13.71 -8.20 -17.15
CA GLU A 54 13.45 -8.19 -18.60
C GLU A 54 14.73 -7.91 -19.43
N CYS A 55 15.61 -7.03 -18.94
CA CYS A 55 16.86 -6.71 -19.63
C CYS A 55 17.90 -7.85 -19.55
N VAL A 56 17.95 -8.57 -18.43
CA VAL A 56 18.82 -9.76 -18.31
C VAL A 56 18.32 -10.88 -19.21
N ASP A 57 17.01 -11.09 -19.27
CA ASP A 57 16.39 -12.13 -20.11
C ASP A 57 16.61 -11.89 -21.62
N LYS A 58 16.80 -10.62 -22.01
CA LYS A 58 17.09 -10.21 -23.40
C LYS A 58 18.57 -9.96 -23.71
N ASP A 59 19.49 -10.43 -22.86
CA ASP A 59 20.94 -10.29 -23.01
C ASP A 59 21.42 -8.81 -23.10
N MET A 60 20.61 -7.88 -22.58
CA MET A 60 20.83 -6.43 -22.54
C MET A 60 21.33 -5.98 -21.16
N SER A 61 22.21 -6.77 -20.55
CA SER A 61 22.73 -6.57 -19.18
C SER A 61 23.41 -5.21 -18.98
N HIS A 62 23.94 -4.59 -20.04
CA HIS A 62 24.51 -3.24 -20.00
C HIS A 62 23.48 -2.12 -19.71
N LEU A 63 22.20 -2.32 -20.06
CA LEU A 63 21.13 -1.35 -19.80
C LEU A 63 20.68 -1.39 -18.33
N VAL A 64 20.79 -2.56 -17.69
CA VAL A 64 20.47 -2.74 -16.27
C VAL A 64 21.31 -1.80 -15.41
N GLN A 65 22.62 -1.74 -15.67
CA GLN A 65 23.53 -0.84 -14.95
C GLN A 65 23.13 0.63 -15.07
N ARG A 66 22.64 1.05 -16.24
CA ARG A 66 22.19 2.42 -16.47
C ARG A 66 20.86 2.72 -15.75
N ILE A 67 19.93 1.76 -15.75
CA ILE A 67 18.64 1.88 -15.06
C ILE A 67 18.84 1.93 -13.54
N VAL A 68 19.67 1.03 -13.00
CA VAL A 68 20.04 1.02 -11.58
C VAL A 68 20.73 2.33 -11.21
N GLY A 69 21.68 2.79 -12.04
CA GLY A 69 22.37 4.07 -11.80
C GLY A 69 21.40 5.24 -11.67
N TRP A 70 20.46 5.41 -12.61
CA TRP A 70 19.48 6.49 -12.54
C TRP A 70 18.47 6.33 -11.41
N MET A 71 18.05 5.10 -11.08
CA MET A 71 17.21 4.86 -9.90
C MET A 71 17.92 5.22 -8.61
N THR A 72 19.23 4.95 -8.51
CA THR A 72 20.02 5.25 -7.32
C THR A 72 20.20 6.75 -7.15
N VAL A 73 20.51 7.47 -8.23
CA VAL A 73 20.60 8.94 -8.22
C VAL A 73 19.25 9.57 -7.84
N TYR A 74 18.16 9.08 -8.42
CA TYR A 74 16.83 9.58 -8.09
C TYR A 74 16.44 9.30 -6.63
N LEU A 75 16.81 8.11 -6.11
CA LEU A 75 16.61 7.76 -4.71
C LEU A 75 17.37 8.72 -3.80
N ASP A 76 18.65 8.94 -4.07
CA ASP A 76 19.54 9.78 -3.26
C ASP A 76 19.12 11.26 -3.27
N GLU A 77 18.80 11.81 -4.45
CA GLU A 77 18.49 13.24 -4.60
C GLU A 77 17.06 13.62 -4.16
N HIS A 78 16.08 12.71 -4.26
CA HIS A 78 14.67 13.07 -4.09
C HIS A 78 13.93 12.26 -3.02
N ILE A 79 14.38 11.04 -2.72
CA ILE A 79 13.64 10.12 -1.83
C ILE A 79 14.33 10.01 -0.47
N GLN A 80 15.66 10.06 -0.42
CA GLN A 80 16.44 9.87 0.81
C GLN A 80 16.12 10.94 1.87
N ASP A 81 16.12 12.21 1.48
CA ASP A 81 15.74 13.32 2.38
C ASP A 81 14.32 13.15 2.94
N TRP A 82 13.41 12.56 2.16
CA TRP A 82 12.05 12.27 2.62
C TRP A 82 12.01 11.06 3.55
N ILE A 83 12.76 9.99 3.26
CA ILE A 83 12.85 8.80 4.12
C ILE A 83 13.37 9.18 5.49
N ASP A 84 14.43 9.99 5.55
CA ASP A 84 15.01 10.44 6.82
C ASP A 84 14.00 11.27 7.63
N GLN A 85 13.19 12.11 6.97
CA GLN A 85 12.10 12.84 7.61
C GLN A 85 10.97 11.94 8.13
N GLN A 86 10.78 10.74 7.58
CA GLN A 86 9.79 9.77 8.05
C GLN A 86 10.30 8.87 9.18
N GLY A 87 11.55 9.04 9.63
CA GLY A 87 12.18 8.19 10.64
C GLY A 87 12.95 7.00 10.07
N GLY A 88 13.30 7.05 8.79
CA GLY A 88 14.15 6.06 8.14
C GLY A 88 13.41 4.81 7.67
N TRP A 89 14.18 3.84 7.19
CA TRP A 89 13.67 2.55 6.71
C TRP A 89 13.11 1.67 7.83
N ASP A 90 13.48 1.92 9.10
CA ASP A 90 12.98 1.16 10.25
C ASP A 90 11.47 1.32 10.42
N VAL A 91 10.95 2.55 10.24
CA VAL A 91 9.51 2.83 10.28
C VAL A 91 8.77 2.11 9.15
N PHE A 92 9.40 1.99 7.98
CA PHE A 92 8.85 1.18 6.88
C PHE A 92 8.83 -0.30 7.21
N ALA A 93 9.90 -0.83 7.80
CA ALA A 93 9.99 -2.22 8.22
C ALA A 93 8.94 -2.57 9.30
N ASP A 94 8.68 -1.65 10.22
CA ASP A 94 7.63 -1.84 11.23
C ASP A 94 6.22 -1.78 10.64
N LEU A 95 5.94 -0.80 9.76
CA LEU A 95 4.63 -0.63 9.11
C LEU A 95 4.29 -1.76 8.14
N TYR A 96 5.25 -2.17 7.32
CA TYR A 96 5.01 -3.11 6.22
C TYR A 96 5.58 -4.50 6.48
N GLY A 97 6.60 -4.67 7.32
CA GLY A 97 7.23 -5.97 7.55
C GLY A 97 6.33 -6.94 8.32
N GLY A 98 5.62 -6.46 9.34
CA GLY A 98 4.66 -7.27 10.10
C GLY A 98 3.45 -7.69 9.25
N ASP A 99 2.88 -6.72 8.53
CA ASP A 99 1.69 -6.94 7.70
C ASP A 99 2.00 -7.67 6.39
N ALA A 100 3.17 -7.49 5.77
CA ALA A 100 3.52 -8.21 4.54
C ALA A 100 3.66 -9.72 4.77
N ALA A 101 4.28 -10.12 5.89
CA ALA A 101 4.38 -11.53 6.27
C ALA A 101 3.01 -12.13 6.61
N ALA A 102 2.14 -11.36 7.27
CA ALA A 102 0.78 -11.79 7.60
C ALA A 102 -0.15 -11.85 6.37
N MET A 103 -0.07 -10.85 5.49
CA MET A 103 -0.87 -10.75 4.26
C MET A 103 -0.47 -11.83 3.25
N SER A 104 0.83 -12.11 3.10
CA SER A 104 1.32 -13.22 2.25
C SER A 104 0.74 -14.56 2.70
N ARG A 105 0.79 -14.87 4.01
CA ARG A 105 0.19 -16.10 4.56
C ARG A 105 -1.33 -16.13 4.38
N ARG A 106 -2.02 -15.03 4.68
CA ARG A 106 -3.49 -14.93 4.55
C ARG A 106 -3.97 -15.08 3.11
N SER A 107 -3.23 -14.52 2.16
CA SER A 107 -3.49 -14.66 0.73
C SER A 107 -3.36 -16.11 0.28
N GLU A 108 -2.28 -16.78 0.68
CA GLU A 108 -2.04 -18.19 0.36
C GLU A 108 -3.11 -19.12 0.96
N GLU A 109 -3.50 -18.89 2.23
CA GLU A 109 -4.59 -19.63 2.87
C GLU A 109 -5.93 -19.40 2.19
N SER A 110 -6.27 -18.15 1.88
CA SER A 110 -7.51 -17.81 1.18
C SER A 110 -7.54 -18.46 -0.19
N PHE A 111 -6.45 -18.36 -0.95
CA PHE A 111 -6.33 -18.97 -2.26
C PHE A 111 -6.44 -20.50 -2.19
N ARG A 112 -5.74 -21.15 -1.26
CA ARG A 112 -5.89 -22.60 -1.01
C ARG A 112 -7.31 -22.98 -0.64
N GLN A 113 -7.98 -22.19 0.20
CA GLN A 113 -9.34 -22.45 0.64
C GLN A 113 -10.34 -22.35 -0.53
N TRP A 114 -10.18 -21.34 -1.40
CA TRP A 114 -10.95 -21.22 -2.64
C TRP A 114 -10.63 -22.34 -3.64
N LEU A 115 -9.37 -22.79 -3.75
CA LEU A 115 -9.00 -23.94 -4.56
C LEU A 115 -9.68 -25.22 -4.08
N PHE A 116 -9.66 -25.52 -2.78
CA PHE A 116 -10.34 -26.69 -2.23
C PHE A 116 -11.86 -26.63 -2.42
N ALA A 117 -12.47 -25.44 -2.26
CA ALA A 117 -13.88 -25.25 -2.55
C ALA A 117 -14.22 -25.57 -4.02
N GLY A 118 -13.40 -25.08 -4.95
CA GLY A 118 -13.54 -25.38 -6.39
C GLY A 118 -13.40 -26.88 -6.69
N VAL A 119 -12.37 -27.54 -6.16
CA VAL A 119 -12.13 -28.98 -6.35
C VAL A 119 -13.29 -29.81 -5.82
N THR A 120 -13.84 -29.46 -4.66
CA THR A 120 -14.96 -30.19 -4.04
C THR A 120 -16.23 -30.07 -4.88
N LEU A 121 -16.52 -28.88 -5.42
CA LEU A 121 -17.64 -28.67 -6.32
C LEU A 121 -17.52 -29.50 -7.60
N VAL A 122 -16.37 -29.46 -8.26
CA VAL A 122 -16.13 -30.22 -9.50
C VAL A 122 -16.27 -31.73 -9.24
N THR A 123 -15.69 -32.22 -8.14
CA THR A 123 -15.77 -33.64 -7.77
C THR A 123 -17.21 -34.06 -7.54
N GLY A 124 -18.01 -33.26 -6.83
CA GLY A 124 -19.43 -33.53 -6.60
C GLY A 124 -20.24 -33.57 -7.90
N VAL A 125 -19.99 -32.64 -8.83
CA VAL A 125 -20.66 -32.60 -10.14
C VAL A 125 -20.32 -33.84 -10.96
N VAL A 126 -19.05 -34.26 -11.00
CA VAL A 126 -18.63 -35.44 -11.76
C VAL A 126 -19.25 -36.71 -11.19
N VAL A 127 -19.16 -36.91 -9.88
CA VAL A 127 -19.73 -38.09 -9.21
C VAL A 127 -21.25 -38.12 -9.37
N GLY A 128 -21.93 -36.99 -9.16
CA GLY A 128 -23.38 -36.89 -9.37
C GLY A 128 -23.79 -37.20 -10.80
N SER A 129 -23.03 -36.69 -11.78
CA SER A 129 -23.27 -36.93 -13.20
C SER A 129 -23.11 -38.42 -13.56
N LEU A 130 -22.06 -39.09 -13.03
CA LEU A 130 -21.84 -40.52 -13.23
C LEU A 130 -22.96 -41.38 -12.63
N LEU A 131 -23.45 -41.01 -11.43
CA LEU A 131 -24.57 -41.71 -10.79
C LEU A 131 -25.88 -41.56 -11.57
N VAL A 132 -26.19 -40.36 -12.08
CA VAL A 132 -27.37 -40.13 -12.93
C VAL A 132 -27.27 -40.90 -14.25
N LEU A 133 -26.09 -40.93 -14.86
CA LEU A 133 -25.84 -41.70 -16.09
C LEU A 133 -25.96 -43.21 -15.87
N ALA A 134 -25.48 -43.71 -14.72
CA ALA A 134 -25.61 -45.11 -14.34
C ALA A 134 -27.07 -45.51 -14.08
N HIS A 135 -27.84 -44.67 -13.38
CA HIS A 135 -29.26 -44.92 -13.12
C HIS A 135 -30.12 -44.89 -14.39
N ARG A 136 -29.74 -44.12 -15.42
CA ARG A 136 -30.47 -44.10 -16.70
C ARG A 136 -30.13 -45.27 -17.63
N ARG A 137 -29.08 -46.05 -17.34
CA ARG A 137 -28.65 -47.21 -18.13
C ARG A 137 -29.18 -48.54 -17.61
N LEU A 138 -29.74 -48.57 -16.41
CA LEU A 138 -30.45 -49.71 -15.80
C LEU A 138 -31.95 -49.56 -16.04
#